data_AF-A0A838VTK1-F1
#
_entry.id   AF-A0A838VTK1-F1
#
_cell.length_a   1.000
_cell.length_b   1.000
_cell.length_c   1.000
_cell.angle_alpha   90.00
_cell.angle_beta   90.00
_cell.angle_gamma   90.00
#
_symmetry.space_group_name_H-M   'P 1'
#
loop_
_entity.id
_entity.type
_entity.pdbx_description
1 polymer ?
#
loop_
_entity_poly.entity_id
_entity_poly.type
_entity_poly.pdbx_seq_one_letter_code
_entity_poly.pdbx_strand_id
1 'polypeptide(L)'
;MKLGLKDKIGLPTARRLRLGGIKRIFLILFFLAIGTATYSDRLLSATPNIGQLETVALFYGTWPAGVAISPTGRIFLSYPRLDDSPAKYTLNEFKDGKLVPYPNTEFTQLDKSRPTETLISAHSIFVDPVDRLWVIDTAFLKSGPIIPNGAKLVCIDLKTNKIIQKITFPADVVLPNSYLNDFRLDFTRGQSGLAYITDSSERGPNGIIVVDLTTGESWRKLNNHPSVK
;
A
#
# COMPACT_ATOMS: atom_id res chain seq x y z
N MET A 1 -50.51 0.92 11.18
CA MET A 1 -50.67 0.70 12.64
C MET A 1 -49.62 1.55 13.34
N LYS A 2 -50.06 2.61 14.05
CA LYS A 2 -49.22 3.50 14.86
C LYS A 2 -48.73 2.77 16.11
N LEU A 3 -47.51 3.06 16.57
CA LEU A 3 -47.17 3.20 18.00
C LEU A 3 -45.78 3.83 18.11
N GLY A 4 -45.69 4.92 18.90
CA GLY A 4 -44.44 5.56 19.31
C GLY A 4 -44.28 5.53 20.83
N LEU A 5 -43.15 5.99 21.34
CA LEU A 5 -42.82 6.47 22.70
C LEU A 5 -41.34 6.92 22.60
N LYS A 6 -40.89 8.19 22.70
CA LYS A 6 -40.93 9.25 23.72
C LYS A 6 -40.32 8.91 25.09
N ASP A 7 -39.41 9.82 25.51
CA ASP A 7 -38.95 10.20 26.87
C ASP A 7 -37.80 9.35 27.47
N LYS A 8 -36.76 9.86 28.15
CA LYS A 8 -36.55 11.13 28.89
C LYS A 8 -35.05 11.39 29.17
N ILE A 9 -34.67 12.66 29.16
CA ILE A 9 -33.40 13.25 29.63
C ILE A 9 -33.55 13.61 31.12
N GLY A 10 -32.49 13.47 31.92
CA GLY A 10 -32.45 13.96 33.31
C GLY A 10 -31.02 14.32 33.76
N LEU A 11 -30.73 15.61 33.86
CA LEU A 11 -29.57 16.19 34.57
C LEU A 11 -30.09 16.95 35.80
N PRO A 12 -29.52 16.76 37.00
CA PRO A 12 -29.93 17.50 38.18
C PRO A 12 -29.20 18.85 38.35
N THR A 13 -29.93 19.74 39.02
CA THR A 13 -29.79 21.19 39.19
C THR A 13 -28.78 21.64 40.24
N ALA A 14 -28.13 22.79 40.01
CA ALA A 14 -27.26 23.48 40.96
C ALA A 14 -28.05 24.37 41.94
N ARG A 15 -27.70 24.32 43.23
CA ARG A 15 -28.14 25.29 44.27
C ARG A 15 -26.96 26.15 44.73
N ARG A 16 -27.16 27.47 44.75
CA ARG A 16 -26.27 28.50 45.33
C ARG A 16 -26.48 28.63 46.84
N LEU A 17 -25.41 28.94 47.57
CA LEU A 17 -25.45 29.61 48.88
C LEU A 17 -24.42 30.76 48.90
N ARG A 18 -24.80 31.86 49.58
CA ARG A 18 -24.22 33.21 49.52
C ARG A 18 -23.11 33.45 50.58
N LEU A 19 -22.35 34.52 50.31
CA LEU A 19 -21.17 35.06 50.99
C LEU A 19 -21.35 35.61 52.41
N GLY A 20 -20.20 35.70 53.12
CA GLY A 20 -19.78 36.79 54.03
C GLY A 20 -18.77 36.26 55.06
N GLY A 21 -17.61 36.83 55.39
CA GLY A 21 -16.80 37.96 54.93
C GLY A 21 -15.63 38.15 55.93
N ILE A 22 -14.47 38.69 55.47
CA ILE A 22 -13.52 39.56 56.21
C ILE A 22 -12.68 38.85 57.34
N LYS A 23 -11.34 38.87 57.50
CA LYS A 23 -10.27 39.90 57.42
C LYS A 23 -8.86 39.26 57.51
N ARG A 24 -7.93 39.71 56.63
CA ARG A 24 -6.46 39.97 56.77
C ARG A 24 -5.53 39.06 57.62
N ILE A 25 -4.40 38.63 57.05
CA ILE A 25 -3.02 39.15 57.28
C ILE A 25 -2.00 38.40 56.38
N PHE A 26 -1.03 39.17 55.84
CA PHE A 26 0.04 38.77 54.92
C PHE A 26 1.14 37.93 55.58
N LEU A 27 1.72 36.99 54.82
CA LEU A 27 3.15 36.67 54.93
C LEU A 27 3.72 36.34 53.55
N ILE A 28 4.66 37.18 53.12
CA ILE A 28 5.51 36.99 51.94
C ILE A 28 6.68 36.10 52.37
N LEU A 29 6.91 35.00 51.66
CA LEU A 29 8.17 34.28 51.66
C LEU A 29 8.66 34.17 50.21
N PHE A 30 9.79 34.82 49.96
CA PHE A 30 10.49 34.85 48.67
C PHE A 30 11.61 33.81 48.74
N PHE A 31 11.58 32.78 47.89
CA PHE A 31 12.78 32.02 47.52
C PHE A 31 12.68 31.56 46.05
N LEU A 32 13.43 32.29 45.22
CA LEU A 32 14.22 31.86 44.06
C LEU A 32 13.78 30.59 43.29
N ALA A 33 13.17 30.79 42.12
CA ALA A 33 13.24 29.83 41.03
C ALA A 33 13.89 30.51 39.82
N ILE A 34 15.14 30.14 39.58
CA ILE A 34 15.93 30.49 38.41
C ILE A 34 15.28 29.84 37.18
N GLY A 35 14.96 30.65 36.17
CA GLY A 35 14.92 30.28 34.76
C GLY A 35 13.90 29.21 34.33
N THR A 36 12.62 29.57 34.25
CA THR A 36 11.63 28.81 33.45
C THR A 36 10.86 29.74 32.52
N ALA A 37 11.50 30.21 31.46
CA ALA A 37 10.82 30.71 30.29
C ALA A 37 11.78 30.64 29.11
N THR A 38 11.33 30.12 27.98
CA THR A 38 12.02 29.96 26.67
C THR A 38 12.58 28.57 26.31
N TYR A 39 11.83 27.49 26.56
CA TYR A 39 12.03 26.25 25.78
C TYR A 39 10.75 25.66 25.18
N SER A 40 9.61 26.36 25.22
CA SER A 40 8.35 25.82 24.68
C SER A 40 7.85 26.48 23.40
N ASP A 41 8.41 27.61 22.97
CA ASP A 41 7.93 28.30 21.75
C ASP A 41 8.68 27.90 20.46
N ARG A 42 9.74 27.09 20.51
CA ARG A 42 10.48 26.68 19.30
C ARG A 42 10.00 25.39 18.63
N LEU A 43 9.03 24.67 19.19
CA LEU A 43 8.56 23.40 18.61
C LEU A 43 7.21 23.48 17.88
N LEU A 44 6.58 24.65 17.80
CA LEU A 44 5.30 24.84 17.09
C LEU A 44 5.42 25.61 15.77
N SER A 45 6.63 25.73 15.20
CA SER A 45 6.84 26.44 13.93
C SER A 45 7.35 25.50 12.83
N ALA A 46 6.40 24.90 12.14
CA ALA A 46 6.31 24.76 10.67
C ALA A 46 5.49 23.50 10.37
N THR A 47 4.18 23.64 10.20
CA THR A 47 3.46 22.68 9.34
C THR A 47 4.18 22.74 7.99
N PRO A 48 4.78 21.64 7.49
CA PRO A 48 5.47 21.68 6.22
C PRO A 48 4.52 22.22 5.16
N ASN A 49 5.00 23.13 4.29
CA ASN A 49 4.23 23.51 3.12
C ASN A 49 4.19 22.29 2.19
N ILE A 50 3.15 21.47 2.34
CA ILE A 50 2.92 20.25 1.54
C ILE A 50 2.37 20.57 0.14
N GLY A 51 2.23 21.85 -0.23
CA GLY A 51 1.60 22.29 -1.46
C GLY A 51 0.08 22.24 -1.42
N GLN A 52 -0.55 22.44 -2.58
CA GLN A 52 -1.99 22.22 -2.77
C GLN A 52 -2.20 20.80 -3.28
N LEU A 53 -3.14 20.07 -2.67
CA LEU A 53 -3.55 18.76 -3.16
C LEU A 53 -4.42 18.94 -4.41
N GLU A 54 -4.07 18.24 -5.47
CA GLU A 54 -4.84 18.18 -6.71
C GLU A 54 -5.48 16.80 -6.85
N THR A 55 -6.78 16.77 -7.16
CA THR A 55 -7.48 15.53 -7.47
C THR A 55 -7.14 15.10 -8.90
N VAL A 56 -6.29 14.08 -9.04
CA VAL A 56 -5.91 13.51 -10.36
C VAL A 56 -6.95 12.52 -10.88
N ALA A 57 -7.54 11.71 -9.99
CA ALA A 57 -8.54 10.70 -10.33
C ALA A 57 -9.43 10.37 -9.12
N LEU A 58 -10.67 9.95 -9.39
CA LEU A 58 -11.63 9.44 -8.39
C LEU A 58 -12.13 8.07 -8.82
N PHE A 59 -12.09 7.09 -7.91
CA PHE A 59 -12.58 5.73 -8.12
C PHE A 59 -13.70 5.42 -7.14
N TYR A 60 -14.88 5.06 -7.65
CA TYR A 60 -16.07 4.77 -6.83
C TYR A 60 -16.41 3.27 -6.74
N GLY A 61 -15.68 2.42 -7.48
CA GLY A 61 -15.76 0.96 -7.42
C GLY A 61 -14.58 0.36 -6.65
N THR A 62 -14.00 -0.73 -7.16
CA THR A 62 -12.75 -1.30 -6.62
C THR A 62 -11.64 -0.26 -6.64
N TRP A 63 -10.88 -0.18 -5.55
CA TRP A 63 -9.76 0.75 -5.43
C TRP A 63 -8.47 0.11 -5.96
N PRO A 64 -7.60 0.89 -6.63
CA PRO A 64 -6.31 0.37 -7.04
C PRO A 64 -5.44 0.07 -5.81
N ALA A 65 -4.67 -1.01 -5.84
CA ALA A 65 -3.69 -1.32 -4.81
C ALA A 65 -2.34 -0.67 -5.08
N GLY A 66 -1.94 -0.60 -6.36
CA GLY A 66 -0.71 0.02 -6.79
C GLY A 66 -0.96 1.20 -7.74
N VAL A 67 -0.12 2.22 -7.61
CA VAL A 67 -0.02 3.35 -8.52
C VAL A 67 1.43 3.57 -8.90
N ALA A 68 1.71 3.74 -10.18
CA ALA A 68 3.03 4.12 -10.66
C ALA A 68 2.91 5.19 -11.74
N ILE A 69 3.82 6.16 -11.72
CA ILE A 69 3.83 7.28 -12.67
C ILE A 69 5.15 7.23 -13.42
N SER A 70 5.09 7.24 -14.76
CA SER A 70 6.28 7.27 -15.59
C SER A 70 6.93 8.66 -15.61
N PRO A 71 8.22 8.78 -15.97
CA PRO A 71 8.86 10.08 -16.24
C PRO A 71 8.14 10.90 -17.32
N THR A 72 7.37 10.25 -18.20
CA THR A 72 6.56 10.86 -19.25
C THR A 72 5.14 11.23 -18.78
N GLY A 73 4.81 11.03 -17.51
CA GLY A 73 3.51 11.40 -16.91
C GLY A 73 2.39 10.37 -17.12
N ARG A 74 2.69 9.18 -17.65
CA ARG A 74 1.72 8.09 -17.78
C ARG A 74 1.45 7.49 -16.41
N ILE A 75 0.18 7.27 -16.08
CA ILE A 75 -0.25 6.75 -14.79
C ILE A 75 -0.69 5.31 -14.99
N PHE A 76 -0.17 4.40 -14.17
CA PHE A 76 -0.53 2.99 -14.17
C PHE A 76 -1.16 2.62 -12.85
N LEU A 77 -2.16 1.74 -12.91
CA LEU A 77 -2.95 1.31 -11.77
C LEU A 77 -3.14 -0.20 -11.81
N SER A 78 -2.91 -0.84 -10.69
CA SER A 78 -3.13 -2.29 -10.50
C SER A 78 -4.31 -2.54 -9.56
N TYR A 79 -5.07 -3.58 -9.89
CA TYR A 79 -6.28 -4.00 -9.22
C TYR A 79 -6.20 -5.50 -8.96
N PRO A 80 -5.66 -5.92 -7.81
CA PRO A 80 -5.56 -7.33 -7.46
C PRO A 80 -6.96 -7.91 -7.25
N ARG A 81 -7.16 -9.16 -7.62
CA ARG A 81 -8.47 -9.84 -7.64
C ARG A 81 -8.78 -10.49 -6.29
N LEU A 82 -8.91 -9.64 -5.26
CA LEU A 82 -9.02 -10.04 -3.85
C LEU A 82 -10.45 -9.93 -3.28
N ASP A 83 -11.39 -9.39 -4.05
CA ASP A 83 -12.78 -9.17 -3.65
C ASP A 83 -13.75 -10.13 -4.39
N ASP A 84 -15.03 -10.09 -4.01
CA ASP A 84 -16.08 -10.90 -4.65
C ASP A 84 -16.50 -10.36 -6.02
N SER A 85 -16.09 -9.13 -6.35
CA SER A 85 -16.35 -8.46 -7.63
C SER A 85 -15.02 -8.09 -8.31
N PRO A 86 -14.21 -9.10 -8.69
CA PRO A 86 -12.84 -8.89 -9.12
C PRO A 86 -12.76 -8.01 -10.37
N ALA A 87 -11.74 -7.17 -10.41
CA ALA A 87 -11.44 -6.35 -11.56
C ALA A 87 -11.31 -7.22 -12.83
N LYS A 88 -12.04 -6.84 -13.88
CA LYS A 88 -11.95 -7.48 -15.20
C LYS A 88 -10.51 -7.46 -15.71
N TYR A 89 -9.84 -6.32 -15.56
CA TYR A 89 -8.45 -6.07 -15.96
C TYR A 89 -7.65 -5.66 -14.73
N THR A 90 -6.60 -6.43 -14.42
CA THR A 90 -5.84 -6.27 -13.17
C THR A 90 -4.73 -5.23 -13.26
N LEU A 91 -4.36 -4.82 -14.47
CA LEU A 91 -3.40 -3.77 -14.77
C LEU A 91 -3.95 -2.86 -15.87
N ASN A 92 -3.93 -1.56 -15.61
CA ASN A 92 -4.48 -0.54 -16.50
C ASN A 92 -3.55 0.67 -16.55
N GLU A 93 -3.54 1.36 -17.69
CA GLU A 93 -3.07 2.74 -17.81
C GLU A 93 -4.28 3.67 -17.58
N PHE A 94 -4.11 4.68 -16.73
CA PHE A 94 -5.09 5.74 -16.56
C PHE A 94 -4.77 6.86 -17.55
N LYS A 95 -5.62 7.00 -18.56
CA LYS A 95 -5.44 7.93 -19.67
C LYS A 95 -6.77 8.61 -19.99
N ASP A 96 -6.74 9.93 -20.13
CA ASP A 96 -7.91 10.77 -20.50
C ASP A 96 -9.14 10.49 -19.61
N GLY A 97 -8.90 10.31 -18.30
CA GLY A 97 -9.94 10.03 -17.31
C GLY A 97 -10.49 8.59 -17.31
N LYS A 98 -9.86 7.66 -18.05
CA LYS A 98 -10.33 6.28 -18.22
C LYS A 98 -9.26 5.26 -17.89
N LEU A 99 -9.70 4.09 -17.42
CA LEU A 99 -8.86 2.92 -17.28
C LEU A 99 -8.78 2.18 -18.61
N VAL A 100 -7.58 2.05 -19.16
CA VAL A 100 -7.29 1.33 -20.39
C VAL A 100 -6.47 0.08 -20.05
N PRO A 101 -6.90 -1.13 -20.43
CA PRO A 101 -6.16 -2.37 -20.20
C PRO A 101 -4.72 -2.28 -20.71
N TYR A 102 -3.73 -2.59 -19.88
CA TYR A 102 -2.32 -2.42 -20.21
C TYR A 102 -1.52 -3.73 -20.10
N PRO A 103 -0.58 -4.02 -21.04
CA PRO A 103 -0.34 -3.31 -22.30
C PRO A 103 -1.41 -3.60 -23.37
N ASN A 104 -2.24 -4.61 -23.13
CA ASN A 104 -3.41 -4.96 -23.93
C ASN A 104 -4.40 -5.77 -23.08
N THR A 105 -5.62 -5.92 -23.58
CA THR A 105 -6.71 -6.67 -22.93
C THR A 105 -6.34 -8.12 -22.61
N GLU A 106 -5.72 -8.82 -23.55
CA GLU A 106 -5.42 -10.25 -23.44
C GLU A 106 -4.47 -10.54 -22.27
N PHE A 107 -3.44 -9.71 -22.09
CA PHE A 107 -2.46 -9.89 -21.04
C PHE A 107 -3.02 -9.65 -19.64
N THR A 108 -3.96 -8.72 -19.49
CA THR A 108 -4.45 -8.29 -18.17
C THR A 108 -5.78 -8.91 -17.78
N GLN A 109 -6.49 -9.53 -18.71
CA GLN A 109 -7.72 -10.29 -18.45
C GLN A 109 -7.39 -11.63 -17.78
N LEU A 110 -8.21 -12.05 -16.80
CA LEU A 110 -8.01 -13.31 -16.11
C LEU A 110 -8.15 -14.49 -17.08
N ASP A 111 -7.07 -15.26 -17.22
CA ASP A 111 -7.04 -16.51 -17.97
C ASP A 111 -6.27 -17.57 -17.18
N LYS A 112 -6.99 -18.42 -16.46
CA LYS A 112 -6.40 -19.48 -15.63
C LYS A 112 -5.76 -20.59 -16.45
N SER A 113 -6.03 -20.67 -17.76
CA SER A 113 -5.43 -21.67 -18.64
C SER A 113 -4.02 -21.29 -19.10
N ARG A 114 -3.66 -20.01 -18.99
CA ARG A 114 -2.34 -19.47 -19.40
C ARG A 114 -1.65 -18.70 -18.25
N PRO A 115 -1.46 -19.33 -17.07
CA PRO A 115 -1.03 -18.64 -15.85
C PRO A 115 0.37 -18.02 -15.95
N THR A 116 1.26 -18.58 -16.77
CA THR A 116 2.60 -18.05 -17.04
C THR A 116 2.60 -16.94 -18.09
N GLU A 117 1.56 -16.86 -18.92
CA GLU A 117 1.52 -15.96 -20.07
C GLU A 117 0.76 -14.66 -19.77
N THR A 118 -0.32 -14.71 -19.00
CA THR A 118 -1.19 -13.56 -18.67
C THR A 118 -1.15 -13.24 -17.17
N LEU A 119 -1.68 -12.07 -16.78
CA LEU A 119 -1.76 -11.64 -15.38
C LEU A 119 -2.99 -12.22 -14.68
N ILE A 120 -2.75 -12.86 -13.54
CA ILE A 120 -3.77 -13.44 -12.67
C ILE A 120 -4.26 -12.44 -11.62
N SER A 121 -3.37 -11.68 -10.97
CA SER A 121 -3.73 -10.74 -9.90
C SER A 121 -2.55 -9.80 -9.63
N ALA A 122 -2.43 -8.74 -10.44
CA ALA A 122 -1.38 -7.73 -10.29
C ALA A 122 -1.63 -6.90 -9.03
N HIS A 123 -0.61 -6.80 -8.17
CA HIS A 123 -0.70 -6.11 -6.88
C HIS A 123 0.17 -4.85 -6.84
N SER A 124 1.44 -4.94 -6.49
CA SER A 124 2.35 -3.79 -6.54
C SER A 124 2.88 -3.56 -7.96
N ILE A 125 3.13 -2.29 -8.27
CA ILE A 125 3.70 -1.83 -9.54
C ILE A 125 4.70 -0.71 -9.28
N PHE A 126 5.73 -0.64 -10.11
CA PHE A 126 6.79 0.36 -10.01
C PHE A 126 7.31 0.72 -11.40
N VAL A 127 7.45 2.02 -11.70
CA VAL A 127 8.18 2.47 -12.89
C VAL A 127 9.60 2.77 -12.49
N ASP A 128 10.55 2.13 -13.17
CA ASP A 128 11.97 2.32 -12.90
C ASP A 128 12.57 3.54 -13.62
N PRO A 129 13.82 3.95 -13.28
CA PRO A 129 14.43 5.16 -13.83
C PRO A 129 14.66 5.16 -15.35
N VAL A 130 14.55 4.00 -16.03
CA VAL A 130 14.74 3.89 -17.48
C VAL A 130 13.41 3.67 -18.23
N ASP A 131 12.29 4.02 -17.58
CA ASP A 131 10.94 4.00 -18.14
C ASP A 131 10.45 2.57 -18.44
N ARG A 132 10.68 1.65 -17.49
CA ARG A 132 10.08 0.31 -17.51
C ARG A 132 9.12 0.12 -16.35
N LEU A 133 7.95 -0.44 -16.63
CA LEU A 133 6.95 -0.80 -15.63
C LEU A 133 7.19 -2.23 -15.15
N TRP A 134 7.45 -2.36 -13.86
CA TRP A 134 7.56 -3.61 -13.15
C TRP A 134 6.25 -3.92 -12.43
N VAL A 135 5.81 -5.17 -12.49
CA VAL A 135 4.52 -5.62 -11.95
C VAL A 135 4.73 -6.93 -11.20
N ILE A 136 4.29 -6.99 -9.95
CA ILE A 136 4.21 -8.27 -9.23
C ILE A 136 2.80 -8.86 -9.41
N ASP A 137 2.74 -10.05 -10.01
CA ASP A 137 1.54 -10.87 -10.08
C ASP A 137 1.57 -11.89 -8.94
N THR A 138 0.60 -11.80 -8.05
CA THR A 138 0.52 -12.65 -6.85
C THR A 138 0.02 -14.05 -7.18
N ALA A 139 -0.68 -14.21 -8.31
CA ALA A 139 -1.49 -15.36 -8.64
C ALA A 139 -2.48 -15.81 -7.56
N PHE A 140 -2.72 -14.97 -6.56
CA PHE A 140 -3.68 -15.21 -5.50
C PHE A 140 -5.04 -14.65 -5.92
N LEU A 141 -6.07 -15.50 -5.78
CA LEU A 141 -7.47 -15.13 -5.95
C LEU A 141 -8.21 -15.45 -4.66
N LYS A 142 -9.14 -14.59 -4.24
CA LYS A 142 -9.94 -14.79 -3.01
C LYS A 142 -10.58 -16.18 -2.90
N SER A 143 -10.95 -16.77 -4.05
CA SER A 143 -11.66 -18.05 -4.15
C SER A 143 -10.80 -19.29 -3.95
N GLY A 144 -9.48 -19.19 -3.73
CA GLY A 144 -8.65 -20.39 -3.61
C GLY A 144 -7.17 -20.15 -3.29
N PRO A 145 -6.35 -21.21 -3.37
CA PRO A 145 -4.89 -21.08 -3.23
C PRO A 145 -4.30 -20.29 -4.40
N ILE A 146 -3.00 -19.96 -4.29
CA ILE A 146 -2.23 -19.42 -5.42
C ILE A 146 -2.39 -20.34 -6.64
N ILE A 147 -2.60 -19.75 -7.82
CA ILE A 147 -2.58 -20.50 -9.08
C ILE A 147 -1.15 -20.99 -9.36
N PRO A 148 -0.94 -22.30 -9.51
CA PRO A 148 0.38 -22.86 -9.80
C PRO A 148 1.03 -22.21 -11.02
N ASN A 149 2.32 -21.90 -10.91
CA ASN A 149 3.13 -21.22 -11.94
C ASN A 149 2.62 -19.82 -12.34
N GLY A 150 1.60 -19.29 -11.65
CA GLY A 150 1.02 -17.98 -11.98
C GLY A 150 1.81 -16.82 -11.40
N ALA A 151 2.42 -16.99 -10.22
CA ALA A 151 3.12 -15.92 -9.54
C ALA A 151 4.38 -15.55 -10.31
N LYS A 152 4.55 -14.25 -10.62
CA LYS A 152 5.64 -13.77 -11.47
C LYS A 152 5.92 -12.29 -11.30
N LEU A 153 7.17 -11.90 -11.49
CA LEU A 153 7.60 -10.52 -11.68
C LEU A 153 7.67 -10.24 -13.19
N VAL A 154 6.98 -9.21 -13.66
CA VAL A 154 6.90 -8.84 -15.07
C VAL A 154 7.54 -7.47 -15.28
N CYS A 155 8.33 -7.33 -16.34
CA CYS A 155 8.86 -6.05 -16.80
C CYS A 155 8.30 -5.70 -18.18
N ILE A 156 7.74 -4.50 -18.31
CA ILE A 156 7.18 -3.95 -19.54
C ILE A 156 7.97 -2.69 -19.91
N ASP A 157 8.52 -2.66 -21.12
CA ASP A 157 9.13 -1.45 -21.67
C ASP A 157 8.02 -0.45 -22.03
N LEU A 158 8.01 0.73 -21.42
CA LEU A 158 6.93 1.71 -21.63
C LEU A 158 7.07 2.47 -22.95
N LYS A 159 8.25 2.50 -23.57
CA LYS A 159 8.45 3.15 -24.87
C LYS A 159 7.83 2.32 -25.99
N THR A 160 7.93 1.00 -25.88
CA THR A 160 7.42 0.06 -26.90
C THR A 160 6.09 -0.60 -26.50
N ASN A 161 5.69 -0.48 -25.23
CA ASN A 161 4.58 -1.21 -24.60
C ASN A 161 4.71 -2.73 -24.75
N LYS A 162 5.95 -3.24 -24.78
CA LYS A 162 6.23 -4.68 -24.90
C LYS A 162 6.67 -5.25 -23.57
N ILE A 163 6.17 -6.45 -23.27
CA ILE A 163 6.69 -7.24 -22.16
C ILE A 163 8.08 -7.71 -22.56
N ILE A 164 9.09 -7.32 -21.80
CA ILE A 164 10.50 -7.64 -22.08
C ILE A 164 11.06 -8.68 -21.10
N GLN A 165 10.36 -8.95 -20.00
CA GLN A 165 10.75 -9.99 -19.05
C GLN A 165 9.54 -10.52 -18.28
N LYS A 166 9.56 -11.84 -18.02
CA LYS A 166 8.69 -12.52 -17.05
C LYS A 166 9.57 -13.47 -16.23
N ILE A 167 9.63 -13.27 -14.92
CA ILE A 167 10.36 -14.13 -13.99
C ILE A 167 9.33 -14.88 -13.15
N THR A 168 9.20 -16.17 -13.37
CA THR A 168 8.36 -17.06 -12.55
C THR A 168 9.13 -17.54 -11.33
N PHE A 169 8.41 -17.90 -10.27
CA PHE A 169 9.03 -18.37 -9.04
C PHE A 169 8.90 -19.89 -8.87
N PRO A 170 9.98 -20.58 -8.45
CA PRO A 170 9.90 -21.97 -8.00
C PRO A 170 8.93 -22.16 -6.82
N ALA A 171 8.38 -23.37 -6.68
CA ALA A 171 7.38 -23.69 -5.66
C ALA A 171 7.93 -23.71 -4.21
N ASP A 172 9.23 -23.80 -4.02
CA ASP A 172 9.93 -23.64 -2.74
C ASP A 172 10.24 -22.16 -2.43
N VAL A 173 10.11 -21.27 -3.41
CA VAL A 173 10.25 -19.81 -3.26
C VAL A 173 8.90 -19.14 -3.05
N VAL A 174 7.89 -19.45 -3.87
CA VAL A 174 6.51 -19.02 -3.68
C VAL A 174 5.67 -20.23 -3.30
N LEU A 175 5.26 -20.24 -2.03
CA LEU A 175 4.59 -21.37 -1.41
C LEU A 175 3.09 -21.35 -1.75
N PRO A 176 2.36 -22.47 -1.58
CA PRO A 176 0.92 -22.53 -1.87
C PRO A 176 0.06 -21.52 -1.09
N ASN A 177 0.57 -21.07 0.07
CA ASN A 177 -0.06 -20.08 0.94
C ASN A 177 0.67 -18.73 0.93
N SER A 178 1.66 -18.49 0.08
CA SER A 178 2.31 -17.17 -0.01
C SER A 178 1.33 -16.06 -0.39
N TYR A 179 1.67 -14.82 -0.06
CA TYR A 179 0.98 -13.64 -0.56
C TYR A 179 2.00 -12.54 -0.85
N LEU A 180 2.31 -12.37 -2.14
CA LEU A 180 3.25 -11.35 -2.60
C LEU A 180 2.59 -9.99 -2.56
N ASN A 181 3.13 -9.04 -1.81
CA ASN A 181 2.47 -7.74 -1.60
C ASN A 181 3.19 -6.61 -2.34
N ASP A 182 4.44 -6.33 -1.96
CA ASP A 182 5.22 -5.22 -2.49
C ASP A 182 6.64 -5.66 -2.88
N PHE A 183 7.31 -4.85 -3.69
CA PHE A 183 8.69 -5.10 -4.08
C PHE A 183 9.52 -3.82 -4.21
N ARG A 184 10.84 -3.99 -4.10
CA ARG A 184 11.83 -2.95 -4.37
C ARG A 184 12.90 -3.50 -5.30
N LEU A 185 13.41 -2.63 -6.17
CA LEU A 185 14.48 -2.96 -7.11
C LEU A 185 15.76 -2.23 -6.67
N ASP A 186 16.85 -2.97 -6.59
CA ASP A 186 18.20 -2.44 -6.37
C ASP A 186 19.05 -2.72 -7.61
N PHE A 187 19.17 -1.71 -8.47
CA PHE A 187 19.99 -1.80 -9.68
C PHE A 187 21.50 -1.65 -9.41
N THR A 188 21.92 -1.44 -8.16
CA THR A 188 23.34 -1.35 -7.78
C THR A 188 23.96 -2.71 -7.43
N ARG A 189 23.15 -3.77 -7.42
CA ARG A 189 23.53 -5.14 -7.08
C ARG A 189 23.28 -6.10 -8.23
N GLY A 190 24.14 -7.11 -8.40
CA GLY A 190 24.05 -8.01 -9.55
C GLY A 190 24.35 -7.30 -10.88
N GLN A 191 24.18 -8.00 -12.00
CA GLN A 191 24.46 -7.42 -13.32
C GLN A 191 23.31 -6.53 -13.82
N SER A 192 22.06 -6.93 -13.59
CA SER A 192 20.85 -6.20 -14.01
C SER A 192 19.99 -5.71 -12.84
N GLY A 193 20.47 -5.86 -11.61
CA GLY A 193 19.73 -5.54 -10.39
C GLY A 193 19.26 -6.77 -9.62
N LEU A 194 18.88 -6.54 -8.36
CA LEU A 194 18.12 -7.48 -7.55
C LEU A 194 16.71 -6.93 -7.27
N ALA A 195 15.71 -7.79 -7.18
CA ALA A 195 14.42 -7.47 -6.58
C ALA A 195 14.30 -8.07 -5.18
N TYR A 196 13.66 -7.32 -4.29
CA TYR A 196 13.27 -7.77 -2.95
C TYR A 196 11.75 -7.69 -2.85
N ILE A 197 11.10 -8.82 -2.65
CA ILE A 197 9.64 -8.96 -2.66
C ILE A 197 9.19 -9.42 -1.28
N THR A 198 8.15 -8.79 -0.74
CA THR A 198 7.56 -9.20 0.54
C THR A 198 6.59 -10.35 0.33
N ASP A 199 6.74 -11.41 1.12
CA ASP A 199 5.72 -12.44 1.31
C ASP A 199 5.05 -12.19 2.67
N SER A 200 3.83 -11.64 2.62
CA SER A 200 3.05 -11.23 3.79
C SER A 200 1.77 -12.07 3.91
N SER A 201 1.94 -13.38 3.93
CA SER A 201 0.85 -14.33 4.06
C SER A 201 0.21 -14.31 5.45
N GLU A 202 -1.12 -14.31 5.50
CA GLU A 202 -1.85 -14.54 6.75
C GLU A 202 -1.79 -16.00 7.23
N ARG A 203 -1.50 -16.95 6.33
CA ARG A 203 -1.66 -18.40 6.58
C ARG A 203 -0.38 -19.20 6.35
N GLY A 204 0.72 -18.53 6.04
CA GLY A 204 1.99 -19.13 5.66
C GLY A 204 3.18 -18.43 6.26
N PRO A 205 4.40 -18.95 6.03
CA PRO A 205 5.60 -18.32 6.54
C PRO A 205 5.84 -17.03 5.78
N ASN A 206 5.89 -15.91 6.50
CA ASN A 206 6.32 -14.64 5.93
C ASN A 206 7.81 -14.65 5.60
N GLY A 207 8.25 -13.74 4.74
CA GLY A 207 9.66 -13.62 4.39
C GLY A 207 9.93 -12.56 3.34
N ILE A 208 11.20 -12.48 2.94
CA ILE A 208 11.64 -11.68 1.82
C ILE A 208 12.12 -12.62 0.73
N ILE A 209 11.50 -12.55 -0.45
CA ILE A 209 11.98 -13.23 -1.64
C ILE A 209 12.97 -12.29 -2.33
N VAL A 210 14.15 -12.80 -2.64
CA VAL A 210 15.16 -12.10 -3.41
C VAL A 210 15.18 -12.71 -4.81
N VAL A 211 15.31 -11.87 -5.83
CA VAL A 211 15.35 -12.26 -7.23
C VAL A 211 16.54 -11.61 -7.90
N ASP A 212 17.36 -12.38 -8.59
CA ASP A 212 18.37 -11.85 -9.50
C ASP A 212 17.69 -11.50 -10.85
N LEU A 213 17.71 -10.23 -11.24
CA LEU A 213 17.00 -9.76 -12.43
C LEU A 213 17.69 -10.15 -13.74
N THR A 214 18.95 -10.59 -13.69
CA THR A 214 19.68 -11.06 -14.87
C THR A 214 19.31 -12.51 -15.18
N THR A 215 19.37 -13.37 -14.16
CA THR A 215 19.20 -14.82 -14.32
C THR A 215 17.78 -15.29 -14.10
N GLY A 216 16.98 -14.52 -13.35
CA GLY A 216 15.66 -14.93 -12.86
C GLY A 216 15.71 -15.89 -11.67
N GLU A 217 16.90 -16.24 -11.16
CA GLU A 217 17.03 -17.06 -9.97
C GLU A 217 16.41 -16.33 -8.76
N SER A 218 15.73 -17.09 -7.90
CA SER A 218 15.08 -16.53 -6.72
C SER A 218 15.21 -17.43 -5.50
N TRP A 219 15.23 -16.83 -4.31
CA TRP A 219 15.35 -17.54 -3.05
C TRP A 219 14.69 -16.77 -1.90
N ARG A 220 14.33 -17.49 -0.83
CA ARG A 220 13.74 -16.89 0.37
C ARG A 220 14.82 -16.52 1.39
N LYS A 221 14.63 -15.37 2.06
CA LYS A 221 15.37 -14.93 3.24
C LYS A 221 14.38 -14.59 4.36
N LEU A 222 14.86 -14.67 5.60
CA LEU A 222 14.06 -14.39 6.81
C LEU A 222 12.78 -15.24 6.89
N ASN A 223 12.79 -16.46 6.35
CA ASN A 223 11.62 -17.32 6.29
C ASN A 223 11.08 -17.62 7.69
N ASN A 224 9.86 -17.16 7.98
CA ASN A 224 9.18 -17.23 9.28
C ASN A 224 9.98 -16.64 10.46
N HIS A 225 10.91 -15.72 10.18
CA HIS A 225 11.69 -15.06 11.22
C HIS A 225 10.80 -14.11 12.04
N PRO A 226 11.00 -13.94 13.37
CA PRO A 226 10.16 -13.05 14.19
C PRO A 226 10.06 -11.61 13.70
N SER A 227 11.06 -11.12 12.96
CA SER A 227 11.08 -9.75 12.42
C SER A 227 10.20 -9.53 11.19
N VAL A 228 9.55 -10.57 10.66
CA VAL A 228 8.69 -10.49 9.48
C VAL A 228 7.26 -10.98 9.76
N LYS A 229 6.87 -11.03 11.03
CA LYS A 229 5.51 -11.41 11.47
C LYS A 229 4.63 -10.19 11.68
#